data_AF-T0R675-F1
#
_entry.id   AF-T0R675-F1
#
_cell.length_a   1.000
_cell.length_b   1.000
_cell.length_c   1.000
_cell.angle_alpha   90.00
_cell.angle_beta   90.00
_cell.angle_gamma   90.00
#
_symmetry.space_group_name_H-M   'P 1'
#
loop_
_entity.id
_entity.type
_entity.pdbx_description
1 polymer ?
#
loop_
_entity_poly.entity_id
_entity_poly.type
_entity_poly.pdbx_seq_one_letter_code
_entity_poly.pdbx_strand_id
1 'polypeptide(L)'
;MQRTTSAVFLLLALLALSAFAQQDVDNTFCPICNMVVVPSIAQAIQGDQAIYACDMAGHFHQLTSSPKTFLRGTVAVPQLPAPYVKAKMGCPVCGHPDLTHAVPWGPHGNQKIFACSEDHAKMILDSPATYFVAAPHNDTSGFCHGATGMYDGFQSAIDGFCPRIFFESWVLNSGAKYAIGFCGVVLLGIAVEALVEAQTLLRQRWTRRYAVAVWSEPSLDDSLLDDSNEALSKELLTCDERPRVVARRLPMWCKVCLAGVYMCTMTGAYLLMLVVMTYETGLFIAAVLGLGLGFFFFKDVDGLLMEGNPDPCCST
;
A
#
# COMPACT_ATOMS: atom_id res chain seq x y z
N MET A 1 7.21 -41.59 -17.15
CA MET A 1 6.57 -40.31 -16.76
C MET A 1 5.53 -40.43 -15.63
N GLN A 2 5.27 -41.62 -15.07
CA GLN A 2 4.21 -41.82 -14.06
C GLN A 2 4.69 -41.73 -12.59
N ARG A 3 6.01 -41.72 -12.34
CA ARG A 3 6.59 -41.60 -10.99
C ARG A 3 6.73 -40.15 -10.50
N THR A 4 6.87 -39.19 -11.41
CA THR A 4 7.03 -37.77 -11.07
C THR A 4 5.71 -37.10 -10.69
N THR A 5 4.59 -37.53 -11.29
CA THR A 5 3.24 -37.04 -10.94
C THR A 5 2.83 -37.45 -9.53
N SER A 6 3.21 -38.65 -9.09
CA SER A 6 2.90 -39.14 -7.74
C SER A 6 3.67 -38.37 -6.66
N ALA A 7 4.92 -37.96 -6.92
CA ALA A 7 5.70 -37.15 -6.00
C ALA A 7 5.16 -35.72 -5.88
N VAL A 8 4.70 -35.12 -6.99
CA VAL A 8 4.06 -33.79 -6.99
C VAL A 8 2.73 -33.80 -6.26
N PHE A 9 1.90 -34.85 -6.42
CA PHE A 9 0.66 -35.01 -5.65
C PHE A 9 0.93 -35.25 -4.16
N LEU A 10 1.97 -35.99 -3.81
CA LEU A 10 2.34 -36.20 -2.40
C LEU A 10 2.88 -34.90 -1.76
N LEU A 11 3.62 -34.08 -2.52
CA LEU A 11 4.13 -32.79 -2.07
C LEU A 11 3.02 -31.73 -1.98
N LEU A 12 2.05 -31.73 -2.89
CA LEU A 12 0.82 -30.93 -2.81
C LEU A 12 -0.09 -31.37 -1.65
N ALA A 13 -0.18 -32.67 -1.39
CA ALA A 13 -0.90 -33.20 -0.24
C ALA A 13 -0.20 -32.86 1.08
N LEU A 14 1.14 -32.93 1.14
CA LEU A 14 1.95 -32.51 2.30
C LEU A 14 1.87 -30.99 2.52
N LEU A 15 1.81 -30.19 1.46
CA LEU A 15 1.56 -28.73 1.53
C LEU A 15 0.12 -28.41 1.97
N ALA A 16 -0.86 -29.26 1.64
CA ALA A 16 -2.23 -29.12 2.13
C ALA A 16 -2.41 -29.59 3.59
N LEU A 17 -1.45 -30.34 4.13
CA LEU A 17 -1.42 -30.84 5.51
C LEU A 17 -0.72 -29.90 6.49
N SER A 18 -0.19 -28.74 6.05
CA SER A 18 0.08 -27.65 6.98
C SER A 18 -1.26 -27.04 7.41
N ALA A 19 -1.90 -27.68 8.38
CA ALA A 19 -3.02 -27.13 9.11
C ALA A 19 -2.53 -25.92 9.90
N PHE A 20 -2.52 -24.76 9.25
CA PHE A 20 -2.46 -23.49 9.96
C PHE A 20 -3.70 -23.40 10.86
N ALA A 21 -3.48 -22.91 12.09
CA ALA A 21 -4.45 -22.86 13.18
C ALA A 21 -5.87 -22.50 12.70
N GLN A 22 -6.82 -23.35 13.08
CA GLN A 22 -8.20 -23.37 12.59
C GLN A 22 -9.09 -22.31 13.28
N GLN A 23 -8.54 -21.13 13.54
CA GLN A 23 -9.24 -19.99 14.13
C GLN A 23 -9.88 -19.17 13.00
N ASP A 24 -11.12 -18.73 13.21
CA ASP A 24 -11.82 -17.87 12.25
C ASP A 24 -11.20 -16.46 12.29
N VAL A 25 -10.34 -16.15 11.32
CA VAL A 25 -9.57 -14.90 11.30
C VAL A 25 -10.43 -13.70 10.89
N ASP A 26 -11.60 -13.92 10.31
CA ASP A 26 -12.46 -12.82 9.82
C ASP A 26 -13.06 -11.99 10.96
N ASN A 27 -13.11 -12.55 12.17
CA ASN A 27 -13.65 -11.91 13.37
C ASN A 27 -12.63 -11.84 14.52
N THR A 28 -11.33 -11.85 14.24
CA THR A 28 -10.28 -11.62 15.25
C THR A 28 -9.80 -10.18 15.23
N PHE A 29 -9.71 -9.57 16.43
CA PHE A 29 -9.26 -8.19 16.61
C PHE A 29 -7.96 -8.13 17.42
N CYS A 30 -7.10 -7.18 17.08
CA CYS A 30 -5.82 -6.97 17.75
C CYS A 30 -6.02 -6.64 19.24
N PRO A 31 -5.29 -7.30 20.17
CA PRO A 31 -5.48 -7.09 21.60
C PRO A 31 -5.13 -5.69 22.12
N ILE A 32 -4.35 -4.93 21.34
CA ILE A 32 -3.86 -3.61 21.76
C ILE A 32 -4.80 -2.49 21.28
N CYS A 33 -5.31 -2.57 20.06
CA CYS A 33 -6.01 -1.45 19.41
C CYS A 33 -7.39 -1.78 18.84
N ASN A 34 -7.86 -3.03 18.98
CA ASN A 34 -9.16 -3.47 18.46
C ASN A 34 -9.34 -3.32 16.94
N MET A 35 -8.26 -3.25 16.16
CA MET A 35 -8.33 -3.30 14.70
C MET A 35 -8.29 -4.74 14.19
N VAL A 36 -8.78 -4.94 12.96
CA VAL A 36 -8.74 -6.25 12.29
C VAL A 36 -7.29 -6.72 12.18
N VAL A 37 -7.04 -7.98 12.50
CA VAL A 37 -5.70 -8.57 12.45
C VAL A 37 -5.32 -8.97 11.04
N VAL A 38 -4.01 -9.13 10.81
CA VAL A 38 -3.50 -9.68 9.55
C VAL A 38 -3.10 -11.15 9.79
N PRO A 39 -3.63 -12.12 9.02
CA PRO A 39 -3.34 -13.55 9.23
C PRO A 39 -1.85 -13.92 9.14
N SER A 40 -1.05 -13.15 8.38
CA SER A 40 0.40 -13.34 8.23
C SER A 40 1.18 -12.94 9.49
N ILE A 41 0.59 -12.12 10.37
CA ILE A 41 1.22 -11.59 11.59
C ILE A 41 0.69 -12.38 12.80
N ALA A 42 1.20 -13.60 12.95
CA ALA A 42 0.75 -14.54 13.96
C ALA A 42 1.90 -15.15 14.75
N GLN A 43 1.68 -15.36 16.05
CA GLN A 43 2.55 -16.15 16.91
C GLN A 43 1.82 -17.43 17.31
N ALA A 44 2.39 -18.57 16.91
CA ALA A 44 1.88 -19.88 17.30
C ALA A 44 2.19 -20.17 18.77
N ILE A 45 1.19 -20.69 19.46
CA ILE A 45 1.19 -21.12 20.86
C ILE A 45 0.93 -22.63 20.87
N GLN A 46 1.53 -23.34 21.82
CA GLN A 46 1.30 -24.77 22.01
C GLN A 46 -0.19 -25.10 22.14
N GLY A 47 -0.58 -26.30 21.69
CA GLY A 47 -1.99 -26.71 21.67
C GLY A 47 -2.78 -26.13 20.49
N ASP A 48 -2.14 -25.89 19.35
CA ASP A 48 -2.77 -25.38 18.11
C ASP A 48 -3.52 -24.05 18.28
N GLN A 49 -3.03 -23.21 19.20
CA GLN A 49 -3.54 -21.86 19.42
C GLN A 49 -2.60 -20.86 18.75
N ALA A 50 -3.12 -19.70 18.37
CA ALA A 50 -2.31 -18.60 17.88
C ALA A 50 -2.83 -17.27 18.43
N ILE A 51 -1.93 -16.29 18.51
CA ILE A 51 -2.28 -14.89 18.69
C ILE A 51 -1.93 -14.15 17.41
N TYR A 52 -2.85 -13.30 16.97
CA TYR A 52 -2.71 -12.46 15.79
C TYR A 52 -2.62 -10.98 16.17
N ALA A 53 -1.91 -10.19 15.39
CA ALA A 53 -1.82 -8.76 15.57
C ALA A 53 -2.18 -7.99 14.29
N CYS A 54 -2.46 -6.69 14.44
CA CYS A 54 -2.54 -5.78 13.31
C CYS A 54 -1.13 -5.32 12.89
N ASP A 55 -1.00 -4.80 11.67
CA ASP A 55 0.28 -4.31 11.10
C ASP A 55 0.66 -2.88 11.54
N MET A 56 0.04 -2.37 12.62
CA MET A 56 0.24 -1.01 13.10
C MET A 56 1.11 -0.94 14.36
N ALA A 57 1.93 0.12 14.43
CA ALA A 57 2.72 0.55 15.58
C ALA A 57 3.53 -0.59 16.27
N GLY A 58 3.93 -1.59 15.49
CA GLY A 58 4.66 -2.77 15.99
C GLY A 58 3.96 -3.53 17.13
N HIS A 59 2.63 -3.52 17.17
CA HIS A 59 1.84 -4.22 18.20
C HIS A 59 2.21 -5.71 18.34
N PHE A 60 2.53 -6.37 17.23
CA PHE A 60 3.00 -7.75 17.26
C PHE A 60 4.25 -7.91 18.13
N HIS A 61 5.25 -7.05 17.95
CA HIS A 61 6.48 -7.08 18.73
C HIS A 61 6.21 -6.84 20.21
N GLN A 62 5.29 -5.93 20.56
CA GLN A 62 4.93 -5.68 21.96
C GLN A 62 4.32 -6.93 22.63
N LEU A 63 3.43 -7.63 21.91
CA LEU A 63 2.77 -8.86 22.37
C LEU A 63 3.75 -10.02 22.54
N THR A 64 4.77 -10.12 21.68
CA THR A 64 5.75 -11.23 21.73
C THR A 64 6.92 -10.95 22.67
N SER A 65 7.38 -9.69 22.77
CA SER A 65 8.51 -9.30 23.64
C SER A 65 8.10 -9.15 25.11
N SER A 66 6.87 -8.69 25.38
CA SER A 66 6.38 -8.44 26.73
C SER A 66 4.98 -9.01 27.00
N PRO A 67 4.70 -10.29 26.69
CA PRO A 67 3.35 -10.87 26.74
C PRO A 67 2.64 -10.70 28.09
N LYS A 68 3.38 -10.73 29.20
CA LYS A 68 2.83 -10.63 30.57
C LYS A 68 2.14 -9.29 30.84
N THR A 69 2.54 -8.20 30.19
CA THR A 69 1.91 -6.88 30.37
C THR A 69 0.50 -6.82 29.76
N PHE A 70 0.26 -7.67 28.75
CA PHE A 70 -1.00 -7.70 28.01
C PHE A 70 -1.94 -8.82 28.47
N LEU A 71 -1.45 -9.86 29.12
CA LEU A 71 -2.33 -10.92 29.63
C LEU A 71 -3.11 -10.47 30.86
N ARG A 72 -4.38 -10.87 30.92
CA ARG A 72 -5.30 -10.59 32.02
C ARG A 72 -5.54 -11.84 32.86
N GLY A 73 -6.18 -11.66 34.02
CA GLY A 73 -6.49 -12.75 34.94
C GLY A 73 -7.31 -13.87 34.30
N THR A 74 -7.30 -15.02 34.95
CA THR A 74 -7.99 -16.23 34.49
C THR A 74 -9.51 -16.07 34.56
N VAL A 75 -10.21 -16.44 33.49
CA VAL A 75 -11.67 -16.40 33.41
C VAL A 75 -12.20 -17.79 33.06
N ALA A 76 -13.18 -18.27 33.82
CA ALA A 76 -13.87 -19.52 33.50
C ALA A 76 -14.76 -19.33 32.26
N VAL A 77 -14.68 -20.27 31.32
CA VAL A 77 -15.40 -20.22 30.05
C VAL A 77 -16.15 -21.54 29.85
N PRO A 78 -17.50 -21.53 29.89
CA PRO A 78 -18.29 -22.76 29.75
C PRO A 78 -18.32 -23.31 28.31
N GLN A 79 -18.14 -22.44 27.32
CA GLN A 79 -18.09 -22.79 25.90
C GLN A 79 -17.20 -21.81 25.13
N LEU A 80 -16.51 -22.30 24.10
CA LEU A 80 -15.63 -21.48 23.26
C LEU A 80 -16.44 -20.34 22.59
N PRO A 81 -16.14 -19.06 22.86
CA PRO A 81 -16.79 -17.95 22.19
C PRO A 81 -16.29 -17.79 20.75
N ALA A 82 -17.04 -17.10 19.90
CA ALA A 82 -16.51 -16.64 18.60
C ALA A 82 -15.26 -15.77 18.83
N PRO A 83 -14.19 -15.91 18.03
CA PRO A 83 -14.05 -16.67 16.78
C PRO A 83 -13.63 -18.15 16.94
N TYR A 84 -13.60 -18.68 18.17
CA TYR A 84 -13.01 -20.00 18.48
C TYR A 84 -13.98 -21.18 18.40
N VAL A 85 -15.26 -20.96 18.09
CA VAL A 85 -16.32 -21.99 18.13
C VAL A 85 -16.00 -23.24 17.31
N LYS A 86 -15.29 -23.09 16.18
CA LYS A 86 -14.94 -24.19 15.26
C LYS A 86 -13.46 -24.59 15.33
N ALA A 87 -12.70 -23.98 16.24
CA ALA A 87 -11.27 -24.18 16.33
C ALA A 87 -10.97 -25.49 17.07
N LYS A 88 -10.12 -26.33 16.48
CA LYS A 88 -9.57 -27.52 17.13
C LYS A 88 -8.32 -27.08 17.88
N MET A 89 -8.45 -26.86 19.18
CA MET A 89 -7.38 -26.36 20.03
C MET A 89 -7.27 -27.24 21.28
N GLY A 90 -6.06 -27.38 21.80
CA GLY A 90 -5.77 -28.05 23.07
C GLY A 90 -5.14 -27.08 24.07
N CYS A 91 -5.06 -27.51 25.33
CA CYS A 91 -4.37 -26.74 26.36
C CYS A 91 -2.86 -26.63 26.03
N PRO A 92 -2.24 -25.43 26.10
CA PRO A 92 -0.82 -25.25 25.81
C PRO A 92 0.11 -26.04 26.71
N VAL A 93 -0.31 -26.35 27.94
CA VAL A 93 0.52 -27.04 28.94
C VAL A 93 0.53 -28.55 28.73
N CYS A 94 -0.63 -29.16 28.43
CA CYS A 94 -0.80 -30.62 28.44
C CYS A 94 -1.44 -31.21 27.17
N GLY A 95 -1.93 -30.38 26.25
CA GLY A 95 -2.59 -30.81 25.01
C GLY A 95 -4.04 -31.30 25.16
N HIS A 96 -4.62 -31.29 26.37
CA HIS A 96 -5.99 -31.77 26.59
C HIS A 96 -7.04 -30.90 25.85
N PRO A 97 -8.04 -31.49 25.17
CA PRO A 97 -8.99 -30.74 24.33
C PRO A 97 -10.12 -30.05 25.11
N ASP A 98 -10.38 -30.45 26.36
CA ASP A 98 -11.45 -29.83 27.16
C ASP A 98 -10.97 -28.50 27.74
N LEU A 99 -11.38 -27.40 27.13
CA LEU A 99 -10.99 -26.04 27.48
C LEU A 99 -12.06 -25.38 28.35
N THR A 100 -11.76 -25.19 29.64
CA THR A 100 -12.72 -24.66 30.64
C THR A 100 -12.33 -23.27 31.17
N HIS A 101 -11.08 -22.86 30.94
CA HIS A 101 -10.54 -21.59 31.42
C HIS A 101 -9.87 -20.84 30.27
N ALA A 102 -9.86 -19.52 30.34
CA ALA A 102 -9.21 -18.66 29.37
C ALA A 102 -8.42 -17.53 30.04
N VAL A 103 -7.31 -17.16 29.40
CA VAL A 103 -6.46 -16.01 29.74
C VAL A 103 -6.65 -14.99 28.62
N PRO A 104 -7.39 -13.90 28.84
CA PRO A 104 -7.63 -12.90 27.81
C PRO A 104 -6.37 -12.10 27.49
N TRP A 105 -6.21 -11.72 26.21
CA TRP A 105 -5.21 -10.76 25.79
C TRP A 105 -5.76 -9.32 25.85
N GLY A 106 -4.89 -8.39 26.21
CA GLY A 106 -5.09 -6.95 26.07
C GLY A 106 -6.00 -6.28 27.11
N PRO A 107 -6.08 -4.93 27.08
CA PRO A 107 -7.28 -4.20 27.48
C PRO A 107 -8.35 -4.19 26.37
N HIS A 108 -7.98 -4.47 25.11
CA HIS A 108 -8.86 -4.38 23.94
C HIS A 108 -8.84 -5.70 23.13
N GLY A 109 -9.70 -5.81 22.11
CA GLY A 109 -9.79 -7.01 21.27
C GLY A 109 -10.53 -8.19 21.91
N ASN A 110 -10.56 -9.31 21.20
CA ASN A 110 -11.36 -10.49 21.57
C ASN A 110 -10.55 -11.79 21.65
N GLN A 111 -9.23 -11.70 21.59
CA GLN A 111 -8.36 -12.88 21.59
C GLN A 111 -8.08 -13.39 23.00
N LYS A 112 -8.01 -14.72 23.16
CA LYS A 112 -7.77 -15.39 24.45
C LYS A 112 -6.93 -16.64 24.25
N ILE A 113 -6.14 -16.99 25.26
CA ILE A 113 -5.48 -18.30 25.36
C ILE A 113 -6.36 -19.21 26.21
N PHE A 114 -6.67 -20.40 25.74
CA PHE A 114 -7.52 -21.34 26.47
C PHE A 114 -6.69 -22.42 27.18
N ALA A 115 -7.18 -22.85 28.35
CA ALA A 115 -6.57 -23.88 29.18
C ALA A 115 -7.63 -24.83 29.74
N CYS A 116 -7.20 -26.04 30.12
CA CYS A 116 -8.12 -27.07 30.62
C CYS A 116 -8.47 -26.95 32.11
N SER A 117 -7.70 -26.17 32.89
CA SER A 117 -7.91 -25.94 34.32
C SER A 117 -7.45 -24.54 34.73
N GLU A 118 -7.89 -24.07 35.90
CA GLU A 118 -7.46 -22.80 36.48
C GLU A 118 -5.94 -22.77 36.72
N ASP A 119 -5.37 -23.89 37.18
CA ASP A 119 -3.92 -24.01 37.43
C ASP A 119 -3.12 -23.90 36.14
N HIS A 120 -3.59 -24.49 35.05
CA HIS A 120 -2.93 -24.36 33.75
C HIS A 120 -3.05 -22.95 33.19
N ALA A 121 -4.18 -22.28 33.42
CA ALA A 121 -4.35 -20.88 33.05
C ALA A 121 -3.39 -19.97 33.85
N LYS A 122 -3.17 -20.25 35.15
CA LYS A 122 -2.17 -19.56 35.98
C LYS A 122 -0.74 -19.79 35.50
N MET A 123 -0.38 -21.03 35.17
CA MET A 123 0.95 -21.33 34.62
C MET A 123 1.23 -20.57 33.31
N ILE A 124 0.23 -20.43 32.44
CA ILE A 124 0.32 -19.63 31.21
C ILE A 124 0.48 -18.15 31.54
N LEU A 125 -0.25 -17.63 32.52
CA LEU A 125 -0.17 -16.22 32.94
C LEU A 125 1.20 -15.88 33.57
N ASP A 126 1.77 -16.82 34.32
CA ASP A 126 3.05 -16.62 35.00
C ASP A 126 4.22 -16.58 34.03
N SER A 127 4.22 -17.49 33.04
CA SER A 127 5.30 -17.68 32.07
C SER A 127 4.77 -17.89 30.63
N PRO A 128 4.18 -16.88 29.99
CA PRO A 128 3.53 -17.05 28.68
C PRO A 128 4.50 -17.37 27.53
N ALA A 129 5.71 -16.80 27.56
CA ALA A 129 6.68 -16.95 26.47
C ALA A 129 7.20 -18.39 26.31
N THR A 130 7.09 -19.24 27.35
CA THR A 130 7.55 -20.64 27.29
C THR A 130 6.65 -21.53 26.42
N TYR A 131 5.41 -21.09 26.19
CA TYR A 131 4.42 -21.84 25.41
C TYR A 131 4.38 -21.43 23.93
N PHE A 132 5.29 -20.57 23.49
CA PHE A 132 5.44 -20.24 22.07
C PHE A 132 6.12 -21.41 21.33
N VAL A 133 5.53 -21.83 20.21
CA VAL A 133 6.02 -23.00 19.43
C VAL A 133 7.36 -22.70 18.76
N ALA A 134 7.59 -21.44 18.38
CA ALA A 134 8.83 -20.95 17.83
C ALA A 134 9.14 -19.59 18.43
N ALA A 135 10.43 -19.23 18.44
CA ALA A 135 10.82 -17.85 18.70
C ALA A 135 10.05 -16.95 17.73
N PRO A 136 9.46 -15.85 18.22
CA PRO A 136 8.70 -14.95 17.37
C PRO A 136 9.58 -14.48 16.22
N HIS A 137 9.01 -14.44 15.00
CA HIS A 137 9.67 -13.81 13.86
C HIS A 137 9.70 -12.31 14.11
N ASN A 138 10.58 -11.90 15.00
CA ASN A 138 10.82 -10.53 15.33
C ASN A 138 11.87 -10.05 14.34
N ASP A 139 11.47 -9.16 13.44
CA ASP A 139 12.39 -8.41 12.58
C ASP A 139 13.27 -7.42 13.38
N THR A 140 13.60 -7.76 14.62
CA THR A 140 14.45 -7.02 15.53
C THR A 140 15.90 -7.13 15.10
N SER A 141 16.58 -6.00 15.08
CA SER A 141 18.02 -5.91 14.89
C SER A 141 18.58 -4.87 15.88
N GLY A 142 19.90 -4.68 15.90
CA GLY A 142 20.50 -3.57 16.65
C GLY A 142 20.13 -2.17 16.14
N PHE A 143 19.33 -2.05 15.07
CA PHE A 143 18.89 -0.78 14.50
C PHE A 143 17.43 -0.43 14.86
N CYS A 144 16.55 -1.43 14.86
CA CYS A 144 15.12 -1.25 15.10
C CYS A 144 14.47 -2.53 15.66
N HIS A 145 13.32 -2.39 16.30
CA HIS A 145 12.68 -3.43 17.09
C HIS A 145 11.33 -3.86 16.52
N GLY A 146 11.31 -4.90 15.68
CA GLY A 146 10.09 -5.48 15.14
C GLY A 146 9.49 -4.64 14.01
N ALA A 147 8.84 -5.29 13.06
CA ALA A 147 8.37 -4.63 11.85
C ALA A 147 6.97 -4.03 11.99
N THR A 148 6.74 -2.93 11.28
CA THR A 148 5.45 -2.25 11.20
C THR A 148 5.21 -1.71 9.79
N GLY A 149 3.99 -1.85 9.27
CA GLY A 149 3.58 -1.24 8.00
C GLY A 149 3.23 0.23 8.14
N MET A 150 2.72 0.64 9.30
CA MET A 150 2.32 2.02 9.57
C MET A 150 2.65 2.42 11.01
N TYR A 151 3.24 3.59 11.18
CA TYR A 151 3.51 4.17 12.49
C TYR A 151 2.31 4.94 13.04
N ASP A 152 2.27 5.12 14.35
CA ASP A 152 1.28 5.98 15.02
C ASP A 152 1.74 7.45 14.95
N GLY A 153 1.56 8.04 13.76
CA GLY A 153 2.07 9.36 13.41
C GLY A 153 3.54 9.36 12.99
N PHE A 154 4.11 10.56 12.78
CA PHE A 154 5.48 10.73 12.31
C PHE A 154 6.50 10.27 13.35
N GLN A 155 7.15 9.14 13.07
CA GLN A 155 8.16 8.54 13.93
C GLN A 155 9.41 8.17 13.11
N SER A 156 10.53 7.96 13.81
CA SER A 156 11.80 7.58 13.20
C SER A 156 12.03 6.07 13.34
N ALA A 157 12.61 5.46 12.32
CA ALA A 157 13.04 4.06 12.38
C ALA A 157 14.25 3.82 13.31
N ILE A 158 15.03 4.86 13.64
CA ILE A 158 16.23 4.75 14.49
C ILE A 158 15.78 4.47 15.94
N ASP A 159 16.18 3.33 16.50
CA ASP A 159 15.77 2.81 17.82
C ASP A 159 14.25 2.55 17.97
N GLY A 160 13.47 2.78 16.91
CA GLY A 160 12.02 2.57 16.84
C GLY A 160 11.64 1.20 16.26
N PHE A 161 10.47 1.11 15.65
CA PHE A 161 10.04 -0.05 14.88
C PHE A 161 10.69 -0.06 13.49
N CYS A 162 10.86 -1.22 12.88
CA CYS A 162 11.40 -1.36 11.53
C CYS A 162 10.30 -1.11 10.49
N PRO A 163 10.49 -0.17 9.54
CA PRO A 163 9.49 0.10 8.52
C PRO A 163 9.41 -1.07 7.52
N ARG A 164 8.19 -1.35 7.06
CA ARG A 164 7.93 -2.17 5.87
C ARG A 164 7.59 -1.27 4.70
N ILE A 165 8.18 -1.52 3.53
CA ILE A 165 7.89 -0.75 2.32
C ILE A 165 7.34 -1.67 1.22
N PHE A 166 6.18 -1.33 0.67
CA PHE A 166 5.46 -2.00 -0.44
C PHE A 166 5.01 -3.44 -0.19
N PHE A 167 5.85 -4.30 0.38
CA PHE A 167 5.59 -5.72 0.57
C PHE A 167 5.94 -6.15 2.01
N GLU A 168 5.25 -7.18 2.51
CA GLU A 168 5.48 -7.72 3.87
C GLU A 168 6.94 -8.17 4.09
N SER A 169 7.61 -8.66 3.04
CA SER A 169 8.99 -9.16 3.10
C SER A 169 10.05 -8.06 3.07
N TRP A 170 9.68 -6.83 2.72
CA TRP A 170 10.61 -5.71 2.52
C TRP A 170 10.75 -4.90 3.80
N VAL A 171 11.44 -5.49 4.77
CA VAL A 171 11.70 -4.89 6.09
C VAL A 171 13.06 -4.21 6.14
N LEU A 172 13.08 -2.94 6.54
CA LEU A 172 14.30 -2.13 6.66
C LEU A 172 14.93 -2.31 8.05
N ASN A 173 15.45 -3.51 8.28
CA ASN A 173 16.00 -3.90 9.58
C ASN A 173 17.48 -3.53 9.81
N SER A 174 18.12 -2.76 8.94
CA SER A 174 19.50 -2.32 9.15
C SER A 174 19.72 -0.96 8.53
N GLY A 175 20.71 -0.20 9.03
CA GLY A 175 21.05 1.11 8.48
C GLY A 175 21.36 1.07 6.98
N ALA A 176 21.99 -0.01 6.49
CA ALA A 176 22.27 -0.19 5.07
C ALA A 176 21.00 -0.40 4.24
N LYS A 177 20.08 -1.26 4.70
CA LYS A 177 18.77 -1.43 4.04
C LYS A 177 18.01 -0.11 4.06
N TYR A 178 18.00 0.57 5.20
CA TYR A 178 17.34 1.86 5.36
C TYR A 178 17.88 2.90 4.38
N ALA A 179 19.20 3.03 4.24
CA ALA A 179 19.82 3.92 3.28
C ALA A 179 19.45 3.57 1.82
N ILE A 180 19.39 2.28 1.47
CA ILE A 180 18.94 1.83 0.15
C ILE A 180 17.47 2.20 -0.07
N GLY A 181 16.61 1.99 0.93
CA GLY A 181 15.20 2.38 0.88
C GLY A 181 15.04 3.89 0.69
N PHE A 182 15.76 4.69 1.47
CA PHE A 182 15.78 6.15 1.37
C PHE A 182 16.18 6.60 -0.05
N CYS A 183 17.31 6.11 -0.56
CA CYS A 183 17.76 6.42 -1.92
C CYS A 183 16.75 5.95 -2.98
N GLY A 184 16.13 4.77 -2.78
CA GLY A 184 15.10 4.24 -3.66
C GLY A 184 13.87 5.15 -3.75
N VAL A 185 13.42 5.70 -2.62
CA VAL A 185 12.29 6.66 -2.57
C VAL A 185 12.66 7.98 -3.25
N VAL A 186 13.87 8.51 -3.02
CA VAL A 186 14.36 9.70 -3.73
C VAL A 186 14.36 9.48 -5.23
N LEU A 187 14.94 8.37 -5.70
CA LEU A 187 15.00 8.01 -7.11
C LEU A 187 13.61 7.79 -7.72
N LEU A 188 12.68 7.19 -6.96
CA LEU A 188 11.29 7.03 -7.38
C LEU A 188 10.61 8.40 -7.56
N GLY A 189 10.83 9.35 -6.64
CA GLY A 189 10.36 10.74 -6.76
C GLY A 189 10.87 11.43 -8.03
N ILE A 190 12.17 11.34 -8.27
CA ILE A 190 12.82 11.89 -9.47
C ILE A 190 12.25 11.24 -10.73
N ALA A 191 12.08 9.92 -10.73
CA ALA A 191 11.54 9.17 -11.86
C ALA A 191 10.08 9.51 -12.17
N VAL A 192 9.25 9.75 -11.16
CA VAL A 192 7.86 10.19 -11.35
C VAL A 192 7.81 11.54 -12.06
N GLU A 193 8.58 12.54 -11.60
CA GLU A 193 8.65 13.83 -12.29
C GLU A 193 9.23 13.71 -13.71
N ALA A 194 10.25 12.86 -13.90
CA ALA A 194 10.79 12.57 -15.23
C ALA A 194 9.73 11.98 -16.18
N LEU A 195 8.86 11.09 -15.69
CA LEU A 195 7.77 10.50 -16.47
C LEU A 195 6.66 11.52 -16.79
N VAL A 196 6.36 12.43 -15.85
CA VAL A 196 5.43 13.55 -16.09
C VAL A 196 5.93 14.42 -17.23
N GLU A 197 7.20 14.82 -17.21
CA GLU A 197 7.77 15.65 -18.27
C GLU A 197 7.96 14.86 -19.58
N ALA A 198 8.31 13.59 -19.51
CA ALA A 198 8.32 12.74 -20.70
C ALA A 198 6.92 12.70 -21.36
N GLN A 199 5.85 12.67 -20.57
CA GLN A 199 4.48 12.70 -21.09
C GLN A 199 4.16 14.03 -21.81
N THR A 200 4.56 15.18 -21.25
CA THR A 200 4.35 16.50 -21.87
C THR A 200 5.12 16.61 -23.17
N LEU A 201 6.41 16.25 -23.18
CA LEU A 201 7.28 16.29 -24.35
C LEU A 201 6.82 15.31 -25.45
N LEU A 202 6.45 14.08 -25.09
CA LEU A 202 5.93 13.11 -26.06
C LEU A 202 4.62 13.60 -26.68
N ARG A 203 3.72 14.16 -25.87
CA ARG A 203 2.46 14.72 -26.37
C ARG A 203 2.71 15.86 -27.34
N GLN A 204 3.57 16.82 -27.00
CA GLN A 204 3.92 17.93 -27.88
C GLN A 204 4.61 17.43 -29.16
N ARG A 205 5.61 16.56 -29.05
CA ARG A 205 6.38 16.03 -30.17
C ARG A 205 5.53 15.21 -31.13
N TRP A 206 4.65 14.34 -30.63
CA TRP A 206 3.76 13.55 -31.47
C TRP A 206 2.64 14.38 -32.07
N THR A 207 2.10 15.37 -31.34
CA THR A 207 1.14 16.31 -31.93
C THR A 207 1.81 17.13 -33.04
N ARG A 208 3.08 17.52 -32.90
CA ARG A 208 3.80 18.25 -33.96
C ARG A 208 4.12 17.39 -35.19
N ARG A 209 4.48 16.11 -35.00
CA ARG A 209 4.90 15.22 -36.10
C ARG A 209 3.78 14.45 -36.78
N TYR A 210 2.76 14.03 -36.03
CA TYR A 210 1.77 13.04 -36.49
C TYR A 210 0.33 13.55 -36.40
N ALA A 211 0.08 14.78 -35.93
CA ALA A 211 -1.27 15.29 -35.94
C ALA A 211 -1.74 15.49 -37.38
N VAL A 212 -2.80 14.78 -37.74
CA VAL A 212 -3.50 14.99 -38.99
C VAL A 212 -4.56 16.06 -38.75
N ALA A 213 -4.53 17.11 -39.56
CA ALA A 213 -5.59 18.12 -39.63
C ALA A 213 -6.85 17.47 -40.19
N VAL A 214 -7.87 17.27 -39.36
CA VAL A 214 -9.18 16.84 -39.81
C VAL A 214 -10.06 18.08 -39.91
N TRP A 215 -10.46 18.40 -41.13
CA TRP A 215 -11.46 19.44 -41.39
C TRP A 215 -12.81 18.91 -40.91
N SER A 216 -13.45 19.63 -40.00
CA SER A 216 -14.87 19.39 -39.73
C SER A 216 -15.67 20.09 -40.82
N GLU A 217 -16.46 19.34 -41.58
CA GLU A 217 -17.55 19.92 -42.36
C GLU A 217 -18.52 20.58 -41.35
N PRO A 218 -18.98 21.82 -41.60
CA PRO A 218 -20.01 22.41 -40.76
C PRO A 218 -21.27 21.55 -40.87
N SER A 219 -21.68 20.93 -39.77
CA SER A 219 -23.00 20.31 -39.70
C SER A 219 -24.03 21.42 -39.85
N LEU A 220 -24.79 21.37 -40.95
CA LEU A 220 -26.04 22.10 -41.17
C LEU A 220 -27.04 21.71 -40.08
N ASP A 221 -26.94 22.30 -38.89
CA ASP A 221 -28.04 22.21 -37.90
C ASP A 221 -28.08 23.36 -36.88
N ASP A 222 -27.37 24.48 -37.12
CA ASP A 222 -27.37 25.63 -36.19
C ASP A 222 -27.88 26.95 -36.83
N SER A 223 -28.56 26.86 -37.99
CA SER A 223 -29.05 28.03 -38.73
C SER A 223 -30.47 28.48 -38.36
N LEU A 224 -30.88 28.37 -37.08
CA LEU A 224 -32.23 28.81 -36.66
C LEU A 224 -32.26 29.92 -35.60
N LEU A 225 -31.14 30.57 -35.27
CA LEU A 225 -31.15 31.74 -34.39
C LEU A 225 -30.19 32.81 -34.90
N ASP A 226 -30.74 33.80 -35.62
CA ASP A 226 -30.44 35.25 -35.51
C ASP A 226 -30.59 35.99 -36.85
N ASP A 227 -31.81 35.96 -37.41
CA ASP A 227 -32.22 36.73 -38.60
C ASP A 227 -32.64 38.14 -38.16
N SER A 228 -31.70 39.05 -37.95
CA SER A 228 -32.03 40.49 -37.88
C SER A 228 -30.91 41.50 -38.15
N ASN A 229 -29.63 41.13 -38.15
CA ASN A 229 -28.51 42.08 -38.33
C ASN A 229 -27.59 41.81 -39.54
N GLU A 230 -28.06 41.05 -40.52
CA GLU A 230 -27.24 40.52 -41.63
C GLU A 230 -27.07 41.47 -42.83
N ALA A 231 -27.86 42.54 -42.97
CA ALA A 231 -27.81 43.37 -44.17
C ALA A 231 -26.75 44.50 -44.15
N LEU A 232 -26.35 45.00 -42.97
CA LEU A 232 -25.46 46.17 -42.86
C LEU A 232 -23.99 45.82 -42.61
N SER A 233 -23.72 44.60 -42.14
CA SER A 233 -22.39 44.08 -41.83
C SER A 233 -21.74 43.35 -43.02
N LYS A 234 -22.54 42.94 -44.02
CA LYS A 234 -22.12 42.10 -45.15
C LYS A 234 -21.32 42.87 -46.23
N GLU A 235 -21.41 44.20 -46.25
CA GLU A 235 -20.76 45.03 -47.27
C GLU A 235 -19.43 45.67 -46.81
N LEU A 236 -19.06 45.53 -45.53
CA LEU A 236 -17.82 46.09 -44.96
C LEU A 236 -16.84 45.04 -44.39
N LEU A 237 -17.19 43.75 -44.42
CA LEU A 237 -16.35 42.63 -43.95
C LEU A 237 -16.13 41.58 -45.04
N THR A 238 -15.77 42.02 -46.25
CA THR A 238 -15.14 41.16 -47.24
C THR A 238 -13.71 40.81 -46.81
N CYS A 239 -13.61 39.84 -45.89
CA CYS A 239 -12.50 38.92 -45.63
C CYS A 239 -13.01 37.87 -44.62
N ASP A 240 -14.04 37.08 -44.97
CA ASP A 240 -14.46 35.94 -44.13
C ASP A 240 -13.55 34.72 -44.39
N GLU A 241 -12.25 34.89 -44.12
CA GLU A 241 -11.38 33.77 -43.78
C GLU A 241 -11.69 33.37 -42.34
N ARG A 242 -12.85 32.75 -42.07
CA ARG A 242 -13.01 32.07 -40.77
C ARG A 242 -11.97 30.96 -40.74
N PRO A 243 -10.97 30.99 -39.84
CA PRO A 243 -10.08 29.85 -39.67
C PRO A 243 -10.95 28.69 -39.21
N ARG A 244 -11.25 27.76 -40.12
CA ARG A 244 -11.98 26.53 -39.81
C ARG A 244 -11.23 25.85 -38.65
N VAL A 245 -11.94 25.50 -37.60
CA VAL A 245 -11.37 24.81 -36.44
C VAL A 245 -10.79 23.48 -36.91
N VAL A 246 -9.46 23.43 -37.08
CA VAL A 246 -8.73 22.23 -37.49
C VAL A 246 -8.62 21.31 -36.28
N ALA A 247 -9.49 20.31 -36.18
CA ALA A 247 -9.35 19.27 -35.16
C ALA A 247 -8.14 18.40 -35.51
N ARG A 248 -7.06 18.53 -34.73
CA ARG A 248 -5.86 17.70 -34.88
C ARG A 248 -6.07 16.33 -34.21
N ARG A 249 -6.13 15.25 -34.98
CA ARG A 249 -6.22 13.88 -34.45
C ARG A 249 -4.86 13.19 -34.46
N LEU A 250 -4.47 12.62 -33.32
CA LEU A 250 -3.31 11.72 -33.22
C LEU A 250 -3.71 10.29 -33.63
N PRO A 251 -2.80 9.54 -34.26
CA PRO A 251 -3.02 8.12 -34.58
C PRO A 251 -3.14 7.27 -33.30
N MET A 252 -3.81 6.13 -33.41
CA MET A 252 -4.14 5.28 -32.25
C MET A 252 -2.89 4.75 -31.52
N TRP A 253 -1.81 4.43 -32.21
CA TRP A 253 -0.57 3.97 -31.58
C TRP A 253 0.05 5.02 -30.67
N CYS A 254 0.09 6.30 -31.09
CA CYS A 254 0.54 7.41 -30.22
C CYS A 254 -0.34 7.53 -28.98
N LYS A 255 -1.66 7.37 -29.13
CA LYS A 255 -2.60 7.42 -27.99
C LYS A 255 -2.33 6.28 -27.01
N VAL A 256 -2.12 5.05 -27.51
CA VAL A 256 -1.80 3.89 -26.66
C VAL A 256 -0.47 4.10 -25.93
N CYS A 257 0.58 4.56 -26.61
CA CYS A 257 1.86 4.83 -25.96
C CYS A 257 1.74 5.96 -24.92
N LEU A 258 0.99 7.04 -25.20
CA LEU A 258 0.77 8.13 -24.25
C LEU A 258 -0.02 7.64 -23.02
N ALA A 259 -1.03 6.79 -23.22
CA ALA A 259 -1.78 6.15 -22.15
C ALA A 259 -0.89 5.24 -21.29
N GLY A 260 0.03 4.49 -21.90
CA GLY A 260 0.99 3.65 -21.19
C GLY A 260 1.93 4.47 -20.28
N VAL A 261 2.48 5.58 -20.78
CA VAL A 261 3.30 6.49 -19.96
C VAL A 261 2.48 7.05 -18.80
N TYR A 262 1.24 7.48 -19.06
CA TYR A 262 0.34 7.97 -18.01
C TYR A 262 0.05 6.92 -16.93
N MET A 263 -0.19 5.66 -17.32
CA MET A 263 -0.36 4.56 -16.36
C MET A 263 0.89 4.39 -15.49
N CYS A 264 2.09 4.40 -16.06
CA CYS A 264 3.34 4.31 -15.31
C CYS A 264 3.51 5.48 -14.32
N THR A 265 3.21 6.71 -14.76
CA THR A 265 3.25 7.90 -13.89
C THR A 265 2.32 7.74 -12.70
N MET A 266 1.07 7.30 -12.94
CA MET A 266 0.09 7.09 -11.87
C MET A 266 0.52 5.98 -10.93
N THR A 267 1.05 4.87 -11.43
CA THR A 267 1.61 3.80 -10.59
C THR A 267 2.73 4.32 -9.69
N GLY A 268 3.68 5.10 -10.22
CA GLY A 268 4.75 5.69 -9.42
C GLY A 268 4.23 6.67 -8.35
N ALA A 269 3.23 7.49 -8.69
CA ALA A 269 2.58 8.40 -7.74
C ALA A 269 1.90 7.65 -6.59
N TYR A 270 1.19 6.55 -6.88
CA TYR A 270 0.57 5.72 -5.84
C TYR A 270 1.61 4.99 -4.97
N LEU A 271 2.73 4.54 -5.54
CA LEU A 271 3.82 3.98 -4.75
C LEU A 271 4.41 5.02 -3.79
N LEU A 272 4.67 6.26 -4.25
CA LEU A 272 5.11 7.34 -3.36
C LEU A 272 4.07 7.67 -2.29
N MET A 273 2.79 7.66 -2.64
CA MET A 273 1.70 7.85 -1.67
C MET A 273 1.73 6.76 -0.59
N LEU A 274 1.93 5.49 -0.95
CA LEU A 274 2.08 4.40 0.03
C LEU A 274 3.26 4.63 0.96
N VAL A 275 4.39 5.14 0.46
CA VAL A 275 5.55 5.48 1.29
C VAL A 275 5.21 6.59 2.30
N VAL A 276 4.51 7.64 1.87
CA VAL A 276 4.12 8.73 2.79
C VAL A 276 3.16 8.24 3.87
N MET A 277 2.28 7.30 3.53
CA MET A 277 1.32 6.71 4.46
C MET A 277 1.96 5.77 5.49
N THR A 278 3.25 5.41 5.36
CA THR A 278 3.92 4.69 6.45
C THR A 278 4.11 5.59 7.68
N TYR A 279 4.10 6.92 7.51
CA TYR A 279 4.41 7.90 8.56
C TYR A 279 5.83 7.78 9.15
N GLU A 280 6.79 7.29 8.35
CA GLU A 280 8.20 7.33 8.75
C GLU A 280 8.84 8.65 8.29
N THR A 281 9.41 9.40 9.24
CA THR A 281 9.87 10.78 9.00
C THR A 281 10.97 10.87 7.94
N GLY A 282 11.93 9.94 7.92
CA GLY A 282 13.02 9.98 6.96
C GLY A 282 12.58 9.63 5.54
N LEU A 283 11.70 8.64 5.37
CA LEU A 283 11.11 8.28 4.07
C LEU A 283 10.19 9.38 3.54
N PHE A 284 9.48 10.09 4.42
CA PHE A 284 8.72 11.28 4.05
C PHE A 284 9.63 12.38 3.49
N ILE A 285 10.73 12.68 4.20
CA ILE A 285 11.73 13.65 3.73
C ILE A 285 12.34 13.18 2.40
N ALA A 286 12.64 11.88 2.25
CA ALA A 286 13.13 11.31 1.00
C ALA A 286 12.16 11.53 -0.18
N ALA A 287 10.86 11.34 0.04
CA ALA A 287 9.84 11.55 -0.99
C ALA A 287 9.77 13.02 -1.41
N VAL A 288 9.77 13.96 -0.45
CA VAL A 288 9.77 15.41 -0.73
C VAL A 288 11.04 15.83 -1.46
N LEU A 289 12.21 15.34 -1.03
CA LEU A 289 13.48 15.60 -1.70
C LEU A 289 13.51 15.03 -3.11
N GLY A 290 13.02 13.81 -3.32
CA GLY A 290 12.96 13.18 -4.64
C GLY A 290 12.08 13.96 -5.63
N LEU A 291 10.88 14.33 -5.20
CA LEU A 291 9.98 15.15 -6.02
C LEU A 291 10.55 16.56 -6.26
N GLY A 292 11.14 17.20 -5.25
CA GLY A 292 11.77 18.51 -5.37
C GLY A 292 12.98 18.51 -6.33
N LEU A 293 13.84 17.49 -6.25
CA LEU A 293 14.96 17.31 -7.17
C LEU A 293 14.47 16.99 -8.59
N GLY A 294 13.44 16.15 -8.73
CA GLY A 294 12.81 15.87 -10.02
C GLY A 294 12.27 17.14 -10.67
N PHE A 295 11.55 17.97 -9.92
CA PHE A 295 11.11 19.28 -10.38
C PHE A 295 12.29 20.14 -10.85
N PHE A 296 13.35 20.23 -10.05
CA PHE A 296 14.51 21.07 -10.37
C PHE A 296 15.25 20.62 -11.64
N PHE A 297 15.38 19.31 -11.88
CA PHE A 297 16.13 18.80 -13.04
C PHE A 297 15.32 18.78 -14.34
N PHE A 298 14.02 18.51 -14.28
CA PHE A 298 13.22 18.25 -15.48
C PHE A 298 12.28 19.38 -15.87
N LYS A 299 11.89 20.28 -14.96
CA LYS A 299 11.03 21.41 -15.33
C LYS A 299 11.86 22.62 -15.72
N ASP A 300 11.76 22.97 -17.00
CA ASP A 300 12.30 24.22 -17.54
C ASP A 300 11.47 25.42 -17.02
N VAL A 301 11.86 25.94 -15.85
CA VAL A 301 11.30 27.19 -15.31
C VAL A 301 11.57 28.40 -16.21
N ASP A 302 12.62 28.35 -17.03
CA ASP A 302 12.99 29.44 -17.95
C ASP A 302 12.03 29.58 -19.14
N GLY A 303 11.29 28.53 -19.48
CA GLY A 303 10.31 28.54 -20.57
C GLY A 303 8.99 29.26 -20.25
N LEU A 304 8.69 29.49 -18.97
CA LEU A 304 7.46 30.16 -18.51
C LEU A 304 7.48 31.68 -18.72
N LEU A 305 8.60 32.26 -19.14
CA LEU A 305 8.73 33.68 -19.48
C LEU A 305 8.46 34.02 -20.95
N MET A 306 8.04 33.06 -21.79
CA MET A 306 7.80 33.26 -23.23
C MET A 306 6.44 32.71 -23.71
N GLU A 307 5.42 32.73 -22.84
CA GLU A 307 4.01 32.66 -23.25
C GLU A 307 3.37 34.06 -23.32
N GLY A 308 4.23 35.08 -23.47
CA GLY A 308 3.82 36.37 -24.02
C GLY A 308 3.67 36.21 -25.52
N ASN A 309 2.42 36.00 -25.95
CA ASN A 309 1.92 36.20 -27.31
C ASN A 309 2.85 37.09 -28.17
N PRO A 310 3.63 36.55 -29.12
CA PRO A 310 4.22 37.38 -30.15
C PRO A 310 3.05 37.84 -31.02
N ASP A 311 2.53 39.04 -30.73
CA ASP A 311 1.55 39.70 -31.57
C ASP A 311 2.04 39.66 -33.03
N PRO A 312 1.25 39.09 -33.96
CA PRO A 312 1.67 38.96 -35.37
C PRO A 312 1.76 40.29 -36.12
N CYS A 313 1.58 41.43 -35.43
CA CYS A 313 1.47 42.75 -36.04
C CYS A 313 2.74 43.62 -35.92
N CYS A 314 3.85 43.10 -35.37
CA CYS A 314 5.10 43.88 -35.22
C CYS A 314 6.31 43.26 -35.93
N SER A 315 6.16 42.80 -37.17
CA SER A 315 7.31 42.72 -38.08
C SER A 315 6.98 43.38 -39.42
N THR A 316 7.64 44.52 -39.63
CA THR A 316 7.68 45.44 -40.80
C THR A 316 6.43 46.23 -41.12
#